data_AF-A0A0G4GMM7-F1
#
_entry.id   AF-A0A0G4GMM7-F1
#
_cell.length_a   1.000
_cell.length_b   1.000
_cell.length_c   1.000
_cell.angle_alpha   90.00
_cell.angle_beta   90.00
_cell.angle_gamma   90.00
#
_symmetry.space_group_name_H-M   'P 1'
#
loop_
_entity.id
_entity.type
_entity.pdbx_description
1 polymer ?
#
loop_
_entity_poly.entity_id
_entity_poly.type
_entity_poly.pdbx_seq_one_letter_code
_entity_poly.pdbx_strand_id
1 'polypeptide(L)'
;MVLPDRLMVAFADNIYISTTQDQVAYDFDVAEKELASVLQHLVRDKCEVWGEHFTKGMDRPANMPDGVCVRDEGLLVLGCPFGTSEFMEWRFAKVLKKTQHLLANLPQLEDPQSAEKLLRFCATPKFHYHLRTSLPFTRPLAEAAGKHSRALIQAACTLFSLGDIQTKTVRQLKLPLTEGGFGLTDAARITPAAYFGASAVVLADVVARHEGAAWMPAHRRAGLEVLPWVRAIQAAYDHLLAHSPPSPQSDPLPDVRSLMLRPVGGLQTKLTQRIHQQESASLQAALDALRDEAGHPTTDGARLQSCKGPGASEWLQAIPSCPTTTISPDAFV
;
A
#
# COMPACT_ATOMS: atom_id res chain seq x y z
N MET A 1 22.91 19.83 12.52
CA MET A 1 21.61 19.17 12.80
C MET A 1 21.40 19.26 14.29
N VAL A 2 20.29 19.82 14.75
CA VAL A 2 20.15 20.33 16.13
C VAL A 2 19.97 19.20 17.15
N LEU A 3 19.55 18.02 16.67
CA LEU A 3 19.44 16.79 17.45
C LEU A 3 20.20 15.65 16.71
N PRO A 4 21.54 15.60 16.77
CA PRO A 4 22.35 14.68 15.96
C PRO A 4 22.11 13.19 16.31
N ASP A 5 21.64 12.92 17.53
CA ASP A 5 21.45 11.57 18.04
C ASP A 5 20.01 11.03 17.86
N ARG A 6 19.14 11.80 17.19
CA ARG A 6 17.74 11.44 16.96
C ARG A 6 17.50 11.02 15.52
N LEU A 7 16.59 10.07 15.29
CA LEU A 7 16.00 9.91 13.95
C LEU A 7 14.96 11.01 13.79
N MET A 8 15.22 11.92 12.86
CA MET A 8 14.28 12.97 12.47
C MET A 8 13.84 12.75 11.03
N VAL A 9 12.51 12.80 10.82
CA VAL A 9 11.90 12.73 9.49
C VAL A 9 10.90 13.86 9.37
N ALA A 10 10.95 14.61 8.27
CA ALA A 10 10.03 15.71 8.03
C ALA A 10 9.40 15.59 6.64
N PHE A 11 8.12 15.96 6.55
CA PHE A 11 7.41 16.13 5.29
C PHE A 11 6.45 17.32 5.42
N ALA A 12 6.74 18.38 4.65
CA ALA A 12 6.11 19.69 4.83
C ALA A 12 6.21 20.16 6.30
N ASP A 13 5.07 20.43 6.94
CA ASP A 13 4.94 20.87 8.33
C ASP A 13 4.95 19.71 9.35
N ASN A 14 4.92 18.45 8.91
CA ASN A 14 4.92 17.30 9.80
C ASN A 14 6.36 16.87 10.11
N ILE A 15 6.78 17.03 11.35
CA ILE A 15 8.11 16.63 11.86
C ILE A 15 7.92 15.50 12.87
N TYR A 16 8.66 14.40 12.66
CA TYR A 16 8.69 13.24 13.55
C TYR A 16 10.09 13.11 14.13
N ILE A 17 10.17 12.94 15.45
CA ILE A 17 11.42 12.80 16.19
C ILE A 17 11.34 11.51 16.99
N SER A 18 12.29 10.59 16.80
CA SER A 18 12.45 9.44 17.70
C SER A 18 13.36 9.82 18.85
N THR A 19 12.95 9.49 20.07
CA THR A 19 13.70 9.85 21.28
C THR A 19 13.42 8.89 22.43
N THR A 20 14.20 9.00 23.49
CA THR A 20 13.95 8.29 24.75
C THR A 20 12.97 9.09 25.59
N GLN A 21 12.20 8.41 26.44
CA GLN A 21 11.14 9.07 27.21
C GLN A 21 11.67 10.27 27.99
N ASP A 22 12.81 10.13 28.69
CA ASP A 22 13.47 11.15 29.51
C ASP A 22 13.82 12.44 28.74
N GLN A 23 13.97 12.35 27.42
CA GLN A 23 14.45 13.43 26.56
C GLN A 23 13.34 14.17 25.80
N VAL A 24 12.09 13.73 25.91
CA VAL A 24 10.96 14.34 25.19
C VAL A 24 10.86 15.84 25.48
N ALA A 25 10.88 16.27 26.75
CA ALA A 25 10.83 17.69 27.10
C ALA A 25 11.95 18.51 26.43
N TYR A 26 13.18 18.02 26.51
CA TYR A 26 14.34 18.67 25.90
C TYR A 26 14.19 18.79 24.38
N ASP A 27 13.79 17.72 23.69
CA ASP A 27 13.65 17.73 22.23
C ASP A 27 12.54 18.69 21.76
N PHE A 28 11.45 18.85 22.54
CA PHE A 28 10.41 19.86 22.28
C PHE A 28 10.95 21.29 22.45
N ASP A 29 11.66 21.58 23.55
CA ASP A 29 12.25 22.90 23.79
C ASP A 29 13.26 23.28 22.70
N VAL A 30 14.03 22.31 22.23
CA VAL A 30 14.95 22.48 21.10
C VAL A 30 14.17 22.75 19.81
N ALA A 31 13.16 21.95 19.49
CA ALA A 31 12.36 22.13 18.28
C ALA A 31 11.67 23.51 18.25
N GLU A 32 11.16 24.00 19.38
CA GLU A 32 10.54 25.33 19.48
C GLU A 32 11.53 26.46 19.20
N LYS A 33 12.74 26.39 19.75
CA LYS A 33 13.80 27.37 19.50
C LYS A 33 14.19 27.40 18.02
N GLU A 34 14.35 26.23 17.41
CA GLU A 34 14.72 26.11 16.01
C GLU A 34 13.62 26.62 15.08
N LEU A 35 12.37 26.26 15.34
CA LEU A 35 11.22 26.77 14.56
C LEU A 35 11.08 28.29 14.73
N ALA A 36 11.27 28.82 15.94
CA ALA A 36 11.22 30.26 16.18
C ALA A 36 12.30 31.02 15.38
N SER A 37 13.48 30.41 15.17
CA SER A 37 14.56 31.02 14.38
C SER A 37 14.18 31.25 12.91
N VAL A 38 13.20 30.50 12.40
CA VAL A 38 12.63 30.63 11.05
C VAL A 38 11.22 31.23 11.05
N LEU A 39 10.85 31.96 12.13
CA LEU A 39 9.55 32.61 12.30
C LEU A 39 8.35 31.65 12.24
N GLN A 40 8.56 30.41 12.69
CA GLN A 40 7.52 29.40 12.84
C GLN A 40 7.30 29.09 14.32
N HIS A 41 6.10 28.60 14.64
CA HIS A 41 5.71 28.25 16.00
C HIS A 41 5.22 26.82 16.04
N LEU A 42 5.71 26.05 17.00
CA LEU A 42 5.20 24.72 17.30
C LEU A 42 3.83 24.83 17.98
N VAL A 43 2.83 24.13 17.47
CA VAL A 43 1.49 24.10 18.07
C VAL A 43 1.38 22.84 18.93
N ARG A 44 1.73 22.94 20.22
CA ARG A 44 1.80 21.80 21.16
C ARG A 44 0.51 20.96 21.21
N ASP A 45 -0.65 21.60 21.12
CA ASP A 45 -1.96 20.93 21.12
C ASP A 45 -2.18 19.99 19.92
N LYS A 46 -1.42 20.18 18.83
CA LYS A 46 -1.41 19.29 17.66
C LYS A 46 -0.29 18.25 17.71
N CYS A 47 0.61 18.35 18.67
CA CYS A 47 1.71 17.42 18.85
C CYS A 47 1.25 16.21 19.65
N GLU A 48 1.77 15.05 19.26
CA GLU A 48 1.45 13.78 19.89
C GLU A 48 2.73 13.01 20.21
N VAL A 49 2.75 12.31 21.35
CA VAL A 49 3.85 11.44 21.77
C VAL A 49 3.29 10.06 22.06
N TRP A 50 4.01 9.03 21.61
CA TRP A 50 3.68 7.63 21.86
C TRP A 50 4.96 6.82 22.02
N GLY A 51 4.91 5.81 22.87
CA GLY A 51 5.92 4.78 23.03
C GLY A 51 5.24 3.42 23.18
N GLU A 52 5.94 2.35 22.84
CA GLU A 52 5.40 0.99 22.87
C GLU A 52 4.97 0.54 24.28
N HIS A 53 5.61 1.09 25.32
CA HIS A 53 5.27 0.83 26.72
C HIS A 53 4.14 1.71 27.26
N PHE A 54 3.60 2.64 26.47
CA PHE A 54 2.45 3.43 26.88
C PHE A 54 1.18 2.58 26.81
N THR A 55 0.38 2.64 27.87
CA THR A 55 -0.81 1.77 28.01
C THR A 55 -1.99 2.55 28.54
N LYS A 56 -3.20 2.05 28.26
CA LYS A 56 -4.43 2.70 28.65
C LYS A 56 -4.53 2.81 30.16
N GLY A 57 -4.78 4.02 30.65
CA GLY A 57 -4.90 4.32 32.07
C GLY A 57 -3.55 4.50 32.79
N MET A 58 -2.44 4.55 32.05
CA MET A 58 -1.16 4.96 32.63
C MET A 58 -1.20 6.43 33.07
N ASP A 59 -0.48 6.75 34.13
CA ASP A 59 -0.24 8.14 34.50
C ASP A 59 0.61 8.82 33.43
N ARG A 60 0.32 10.11 33.17
CA ARG A 60 1.13 10.94 32.28
C ARG A 60 2.56 10.96 32.81
N PRO A 61 3.57 10.59 32.01
CA PRO A 61 4.95 10.68 32.45
C PRO A 61 5.31 12.12 32.83
N ALA A 62 5.99 12.28 33.98
CA ALA A 62 6.24 13.58 34.61
C ALA A 62 7.02 14.56 33.71
N ASN A 63 7.76 14.06 32.75
CA ASN A 63 8.63 14.82 31.86
C ASN A 63 8.03 15.06 30.47
N MET A 64 6.71 14.94 30.33
CA MET A 64 6.00 15.25 29.08
C MET A 64 5.59 16.73 29.03
N PRO A 65 5.99 17.50 28.00
CA PRO A 65 5.70 18.93 27.91
C PRO A 65 4.20 19.24 28.00
N ASP A 66 3.83 20.29 28.72
CA ASP A 66 2.44 20.74 28.80
C ASP A 66 1.84 21.03 27.42
N GLY A 67 0.54 20.72 27.25
CA GLY A 67 -0.19 20.88 25.98
C GLY A 67 -0.01 19.74 24.98
N VAL A 68 0.97 18.85 25.16
CA VAL A 68 1.21 17.73 24.23
C VAL A 68 0.34 16.52 24.59
N CYS A 69 -0.33 15.93 23.59
CA CYS A 69 -1.14 14.73 23.75
C CYS A 69 -0.26 13.48 23.89
N VAL A 70 -0.38 12.77 25.01
CA VAL A 70 0.23 11.43 25.17
C VAL A 70 -0.77 10.38 24.71
N ARG A 71 -0.39 9.58 23.71
CA ARG A 71 -1.19 8.48 23.18
C ARG A 71 -0.82 7.18 23.88
N ASP A 72 -1.80 6.30 24.06
CA ASP A 72 -1.65 4.98 24.69
C ASP A 72 -1.75 3.81 23.70
N GLU A 73 -2.24 4.05 22.48
CA GLU A 73 -2.46 3.00 21.49
C GLU A 73 -1.63 3.15 20.21
N GLY A 74 -1.22 4.36 19.82
CA GLY A 74 -0.43 4.58 18.61
C GLY A 74 -0.41 6.01 18.08
N LEU A 75 0.25 6.20 16.93
CA LEU A 75 0.37 7.46 16.18
C LEU A 75 0.08 7.25 14.69
N LEU A 76 -0.26 8.35 14.02
CA LEU A 76 -0.31 8.40 12.55
C LEU A 76 0.96 9.08 12.02
N VAL A 77 1.71 8.39 11.18
CA VAL A 77 2.84 8.96 10.45
C VAL A 77 2.44 9.10 8.99
N LEU A 78 2.22 10.34 8.54
CA LEU A 78 1.70 10.68 7.21
C LEU A 78 0.41 9.92 6.83
N GLY A 79 -0.39 9.59 7.84
CA GLY A 79 -1.63 8.83 7.68
C GLY A 79 -1.49 7.31 7.77
N CYS A 80 -0.26 6.77 7.81
CA CYS A 80 0.00 5.36 8.12
C CYS A 80 -0.07 5.13 9.64
N PRO A 81 -0.85 4.15 10.13
CA PRO A 81 -0.91 3.86 11.56
C PRO A 81 0.31 3.08 12.05
N PHE A 82 0.86 3.52 13.18
CA PHE A 82 1.90 2.85 13.96
C PHE A 82 1.40 2.71 15.39
N GLY A 83 1.43 1.51 15.96
CA GLY A 83 0.87 1.30 17.29
C GLY A 83 0.49 -0.14 17.58
N THR A 84 -0.42 -0.30 18.54
CA THR A 84 -1.06 -1.57 18.86
C THR A 84 -1.89 -2.10 17.68
N SER A 85 -2.21 -3.39 17.72
CA SER A 85 -3.03 -4.01 16.67
C SER A 85 -4.42 -3.39 16.61
N GLU A 86 -4.99 -3.08 17.76
CA GLU A 86 -6.30 -2.45 17.94
C GLU A 86 -6.34 -1.06 17.30
N PHE A 87 -5.29 -0.26 17.51
CA PHE A 87 -5.17 1.06 16.87
C PHE A 87 -5.10 0.96 15.35
N MET A 88 -4.27 0.05 14.85
CA MET A 88 -4.13 -0.19 13.41
C MET A 88 -5.46 -0.65 12.79
N GLU A 89 -6.16 -1.59 13.44
CA GLU A 89 -7.47 -2.07 13.01
C GLU A 89 -8.51 -0.96 12.95
N TRP A 90 -8.61 -0.16 14.01
CA TRP A 90 -9.52 0.99 14.07
C TRP A 90 -9.22 1.97 12.94
N ARG A 91 -7.94 2.24 12.65
CA ARG A 91 -7.55 3.15 11.58
C ARG A 91 -7.91 2.59 10.21
N PHE A 92 -7.62 1.32 9.95
CA PHE A 92 -8.00 0.67 8.70
C PHE A 92 -9.52 0.59 8.54
N ALA A 93 -10.27 0.35 9.60
CA ALA A 93 -11.74 0.38 9.59
C ALA A 93 -12.28 1.75 9.15
N LYS A 94 -11.64 2.86 9.53
CA LYS A 94 -12.01 4.21 9.03
C LYS A 94 -11.79 4.35 7.52
N VAL A 95 -10.70 3.78 6.98
CA VAL A 95 -10.44 3.78 5.53
C VAL A 95 -11.49 2.94 4.81
N LEU A 96 -11.79 1.74 5.34
CA LEU A 96 -12.83 0.86 4.81
C LEU A 96 -14.21 1.54 4.82
N LYS A 97 -14.57 2.26 5.89
CA LYS A 97 -15.83 3.02 5.98
C LYS A 97 -15.93 4.08 4.89
N LYS A 98 -14.85 4.81 4.59
CA LYS A 98 -14.80 5.77 3.48
C LYS A 98 -14.97 5.07 2.13
N THR A 99 -14.34 3.91 1.94
CA THR A 99 -14.52 3.11 0.72
C THR A 99 -15.97 2.62 0.60
N GLN A 100 -16.55 2.07 1.67
CA GLN A 100 -17.95 1.63 1.69
C GLN A 100 -18.93 2.76 1.36
N HIS A 101 -18.69 3.96 1.87
CA HIS A 101 -19.50 5.12 1.51
C HIS A 101 -19.44 5.42 0.00
N LEU A 102 -18.26 5.39 -0.62
CA LEU A 102 -18.15 5.51 -2.08
C LEU A 102 -18.93 4.38 -2.77
N LEU A 103 -18.70 3.12 -2.38
CA LEU A 103 -19.32 1.95 -3.00
C LEU A 103 -20.85 1.97 -2.92
N ALA A 104 -21.42 2.42 -1.81
CA ALA A 104 -22.87 2.50 -1.60
C ALA A 104 -23.54 3.55 -2.49
N ASN A 105 -22.80 4.55 -2.97
CA ASN A 105 -23.33 5.60 -3.85
C ASN A 105 -23.10 5.30 -5.34
N LEU A 106 -22.24 4.34 -5.71
CA LEU A 106 -22.01 3.99 -7.11
C LEU A 106 -23.29 3.59 -7.87
N PRO A 107 -24.25 2.82 -7.30
CA PRO A 107 -25.48 2.45 -8.00
C PRO A 107 -26.43 3.63 -8.29
N GLN A 108 -26.21 4.79 -7.68
CA GLN A 108 -27.02 5.99 -7.92
C GLN A 108 -26.60 6.73 -9.20
N LEU A 109 -25.48 6.34 -9.81
CA LEU A 109 -25.02 6.93 -11.06
C LEU A 109 -25.82 6.36 -12.22
N GLU A 110 -26.33 7.25 -13.08
CA GLU A 110 -27.12 6.87 -14.25
C GLU A 110 -26.30 6.07 -15.28
N ASP A 111 -25.00 6.37 -15.39
CA ASP A 111 -24.10 5.71 -16.33
C ASP A 111 -23.30 4.57 -15.66
N PRO A 112 -23.54 3.30 -16.02
CA PRO A 112 -22.81 2.16 -15.50
C PRO A 112 -21.30 2.21 -15.78
N GLN A 113 -20.89 2.84 -16.90
CA GLN A 113 -19.49 2.96 -17.26
C GLN A 113 -18.76 3.94 -16.32
N SER A 114 -19.40 5.04 -15.93
CA SER A 114 -18.90 5.96 -14.93
C SER A 114 -18.79 5.31 -13.55
N ALA A 115 -19.79 4.53 -13.15
CA ALA A 115 -19.76 3.75 -11.90
C ALA A 115 -18.61 2.74 -11.89
N GLU A 116 -18.40 2.04 -13.01
CA GLU A 116 -17.26 1.12 -13.22
C GLU A 116 -15.92 1.83 -13.06
N LYS A 117 -15.75 2.98 -13.71
CA LYS A 117 -14.51 3.77 -13.64
C LYS A 117 -14.21 4.24 -12.22
N LEU A 118 -15.22 4.69 -11.48
CA LEU A 118 -15.05 5.08 -10.07
C LEU A 118 -14.73 3.89 -9.17
N LEU A 119 -15.35 2.73 -9.41
CA LEU A 119 -15.00 1.50 -8.72
C LEU A 119 -13.50 1.17 -8.95
N ARG A 120 -13.06 1.15 -10.21
CA ARG A 120 -11.70 0.75 -10.58
C ARG A 120 -10.62 1.76 -10.24
N PHE A 121 -10.84 3.04 -10.52
CA PHE A 121 -9.82 4.09 -10.36
C PHE A 121 -9.91 4.87 -9.05
N CYS A 122 -11.03 4.80 -8.33
CA CYS A 122 -11.16 5.49 -7.05
C CYS A 122 -11.26 4.51 -5.89
N ALA A 123 -12.14 3.51 -5.94
CA ALA A 123 -12.37 2.60 -4.81
C ALA A 123 -11.24 1.56 -4.64
N THR A 124 -10.79 0.94 -5.73
CA THR A 124 -9.71 -0.05 -5.71
C THR A 124 -8.40 0.53 -5.15
N PRO A 125 -7.85 1.66 -5.65
CA PRO A 125 -6.58 2.15 -5.15
C PRO A 125 -6.64 2.80 -3.76
N LYS A 126 -7.82 3.04 -3.16
CA LYS A 126 -7.95 3.71 -1.85
C LYS A 126 -7.11 3.06 -0.75
N PHE A 127 -6.90 1.75 -0.81
CA PHE A 127 -6.16 1.01 0.21
C PHE A 127 -4.66 0.83 -0.13
N HIS A 128 -4.24 1.11 -1.37
CA HIS A 128 -2.87 0.86 -1.85
C HIS A 128 -1.79 1.66 -1.11
N TYR A 129 -2.12 2.83 -0.56
CA TYR A 129 -1.17 3.56 0.28
C TYR A 129 -0.75 2.73 1.50
N HIS A 130 -1.70 2.08 2.17
CA HIS A 130 -1.43 1.25 3.35
C HIS A 130 -0.67 -0.03 3.01
N LEU A 131 -0.92 -0.63 1.84
CA LEU A 131 -0.14 -1.79 1.38
C LEU A 131 1.36 -1.48 1.19
N ARG A 132 1.69 -0.22 0.87
CA ARG A 132 3.08 0.24 0.65
C ARG A 132 3.78 0.68 1.93
N THR A 133 3.03 1.08 2.96
CA THR A 133 3.56 1.81 4.12
C THR A 133 3.40 1.05 5.43
N SER A 134 2.52 0.04 5.48
CA SER A 134 2.30 -0.81 6.64
C SER A 134 2.99 -2.16 6.46
N LEU A 135 3.38 -2.79 7.58
CA LEU A 135 4.07 -4.08 7.55
C LEU A 135 3.19 -5.19 6.91
N PRO A 136 3.69 -5.90 5.87
CA PRO A 136 2.88 -6.65 4.91
C PRO A 136 2.19 -7.91 5.46
N PHE A 137 2.66 -8.45 6.59
CA PHE A 137 2.17 -9.72 7.17
C PHE A 137 1.53 -9.56 8.54
N THR A 138 1.16 -8.33 8.90
CA THR A 138 0.44 -8.08 10.15
C THR A 138 -1.04 -8.43 10.01
N ARG A 139 -1.63 -9.01 11.07
CA ARG A 139 -3.05 -9.37 11.09
C ARG A 139 -3.97 -8.19 10.74
N PRO A 140 -3.81 -6.97 11.33
CA PRO A 140 -4.66 -5.83 11.00
C PRO A 140 -4.67 -5.47 9.51
N LEU A 141 -3.51 -5.46 8.86
CA LEU A 141 -3.40 -5.13 7.44
C LEU A 141 -4.03 -6.22 6.57
N ALA A 142 -3.72 -7.49 6.84
CA ALA A 142 -4.21 -8.63 6.07
C ALA A 142 -5.75 -8.73 6.13
N GLU A 143 -6.33 -8.58 7.32
CA GLU A 143 -7.78 -8.58 7.49
C GLU A 143 -8.44 -7.41 6.76
N ALA A 144 -7.87 -6.20 6.88
CA ALA A 144 -8.41 -5.01 6.24
C ALA A 144 -8.31 -5.08 4.71
N ALA A 145 -7.18 -5.55 4.16
CA ALA A 145 -7.00 -5.78 2.74
C ALA A 145 -8.02 -6.80 2.21
N GLY A 146 -8.26 -7.90 2.94
CA GLY A 146 -9.28 -8.88 2.58
C GLY A 146 -10.71 -8.30 2.62
N LYS A 147 -11.05 -7.50 3.64
CA LYS A 147 -12.35 -6.80 3.74
C LYS A 147 -12.54 -5.82 2.58
N HIS A 148 -11.50 -5.07 2.22
CA HIS A 148 -11.50 -4.16 1.07
C HIS A 148 -11.75 -4.92 -0.23
N SER A 149 -10.98 -5.96 -0.55
CA SER A 149 -11.16 -6.79 -1.75
C SER A 149 -12.58 -7.36 -1.84
N ARG A 150 -13.13 -7.90 -0.74
CA ARG A 150 -14.50 -8.43 -0.72
C ARG A 150 -15.56 -7.36 -0.99
N ALA A 151 -15.39 -6.16 -0.42
CA ALA A 151 -16.31 -5.06 -0.63
C ALA A 151 -16.34 -4.60 -2.11
N LEU A 152 -15.18 -4.57 -2.79
CA LEU A 152 -15.12 -4.26 -4.22
C LEU A 152 -15.87 -5.29 -5.06
N ILE A 153 -15.68 -6.58 -4.77
CA ILE A 153 -16.38 -7.66 -5.48
C ILE A 153 -17.89 -7.57 -5.24
N GLN A 154 -18.33 -7.34 -4.00
CA GLN A 154 -19.75 -7.16 -3.69
C GLN A 154 -20.36 -5.96 -4.43
N ALA A 155 -19.62 -4.84 -4.49
CA ALA A 155 -20.05 -3.66 -5.22
C ALA A 155 -20.17 -3.95 -6.72
N ALA A 156 -19.21 -4.66 -7.31
CA ALA A 156 -19.29 -5.08 -8.71
C ALA A 156 -20.50 -6.00 -8.98
N CYS A 157 -20.78 -6.96 -8.09
CA CYS A 157 -21.95 -7.82 -8.21
C CYS A 157 -23.25 -7.02 -8.19
N THR A 158 -23.31 -5.99 -7.34
CA THR A 158 -24.47 -5.10 -7.22
C THR A 158 -24.63 -4.23 -8.47
N LEU A 159 -23.55 -3.60 -8.93
CA LEU A 159 -23.55 -2.69 -10.09
C LEU A 159 -23.95 -3.39 -11.38
N PHE A 160 -23.48 -4.63 -11.60
CA PHE A 160 -23.74 -5.38 -12.84
C PHE A 160 -24.78 -6.48 -12.68
N SER A 161 -25.51 -6.51 -11.55
CA SER A 161 -26.57 -7.49 -11.28
C SER A 161 -26.12 -8.95 -11.49
N LEU A 162 -24.90 -9.29 -11.06
CA LEU A 162 -24.27 -10.58 -11.37
C LEU A 162 -24.83 -11.76 -10.55
N GLY A 163 -25.79 -11.54 -9.66
CA GLY A 163 -26.37 -12.56 -8.80
C GLY A 163 -25.33 -13.30 -7.95
N ASP A 164 -25.59 -14.57 -7.66
CA ASP A 164 -24.62 -15.46 -7.02
C ASP A 164 -23.48 -15.79 -7.99
N ILE A 165 -22.34 -15.14 -7.81
CA ILE A 165 -21.20 -15.34 -8.69
C ILE A 165 -20.35 -16.54 -8.29
N GLN A 166 -20.01 -17.35 -9.29
CA GLN A 166 -19.09 -18.47 -9.14
C GLN A 166 -17.66 -17.99 -8.85
N THR A 167 -16.85 -18.84 -8.22
CA THR A 167 -15.44 -18.57 -7.90
C THR A 167 -14.63 -18.11 -9.13
N LYS A 168 -14.89 -18.68 -10.32
CA LYS A 168 -14.21 -18.29 -11.56
C LYS A 168 -14.49 -16.83 -11.95
N THR A 169 -15.72 -16.36 -11.73
CA THR A 169 -16.13 -14.97 -11.99
C THR A 169 -15.43 -14.02 -11.03
N VAL A 170 -15.39 -14.35 -9.73
CA VAL A 170 -14.62 -13.57 -8.73
C VAL A 170 -13.15 -13.47 -9.15
N ARG A 171 -12.54 -14.58 -9.57
CA ARG A 171 -11.15 -14.61 -10.04
C ARG A 171 -10.96 -13.71 -11.26
N GLN A 172 -11.85 -13.78 -12.25
CA GLN A 172 -11.77 -12.93 -13.45
C GLN A 172 -11.92 -11.43 -13.10
N LEU A 173 -12.86 -11.06 -12.23
CA LEU A 173 -13.06 -9.66 -11.81
C LEU A 173 -11.79 -9.04 -11.19
N LYS A 174 -10.99 -9.84 -10.47
CA LYS A 174 -9.74 -9.41 -9.84
C LYS A 174 -8.59 -9.19 -10.82
N LEU A 175 -8.63 -9.80 -12.01
CA LEU A 175 -7.58 -9.62 -13.01
C LEU A 175 -7.62 -8.20 -13.60
N PRO A 176 -6.49 -7.63 -14.04
CA PRO A 176 -6.50 -6.37 -14.79
C PRO A 176 -7.14 -6.55 -16.17
N LEU A 177 -7.53 -5.44 -16.80
CA LEU A 177 -8.12 -5.45 -18.15
C LEU A 177 -7.22 -6.14 -19.19
N THR A 178 -5.89 -5.96 -19.10
CA THR A 178 -4.91 -6.59 -19.99
C THR A 178 -4.88 -8.11 -19.86
N GLU A 179 -5.43 -8.65 -18.77
CA GLU A 179 -5.55 -10.09 -18.52
C GLU A 179 -7.01 -10.56 -18.65
N GLY A 180 -7.88 -9.76 -19.27
CA GLY A 180 -9.28 -10.07 -19.51
C GLY A 180 -10.19 -9.95 -18.28
N GLY A 181 -9.75 -9.21 -17.26
CA GLY A 181 -10.49 -8.98 -16.03
C GLY A 181 -11.16 -7.61 -15.93
N PHE A 182 -11.39 -7.16 -14.70
CA PHE A 182 -12.13 -5.92 -14.38
C PHE A 182 -11.31 -4.90 -13.55
N GLY A 183 -10.05 -5.22 -13.26
CA GLY A 183 -9.14 -4.36 -12.51
C GLY A 183 -9.47 -4.23 -11.02
N LEU A 184 -10.24 -5.15 -10.44
CA LEU A 184 -10.55 -5.16 -9.00
C LEU A 184 -9.47 -5.91 -8.22
N THR A 185 -8.22 -5.45 -8.39
CA THR A 185 -7.02 -6.10 -7.87
C THR A 185 -7.17 -6.48 -6.39
N ASP A 186 -6.79 -7.71 -6.07
CA ASP A 186 -6.84 -8.20 -4.70
C ASP A 186 -5.72 -7.58 -3.85
N ALA A 187 -6.09 -6.64 -2.98
CA ALA A 187 -5.17 -5.91 -2.11
C ALA A 187 -4.28 -6.86 -1.29
N ALA A 188 -4.85 -7.94 -0.75
CA ALA A 188 -4.10 -8.90 0.06
C ALA A 188 -3.03 -9.62 -0.78
N ARG A 189 -3.36 -9.96 -2.03
CA ARG A 189 -2.45 -10.68 -2.94
C ARG A 189 -1.26 -9.81 -3.36
N ILE A 190 -1.47 -8.51 -3.58
CA ILE A 190 -0.41 -7.60 -4.03
C ILE A 190 0.37 -6.94 -2.88
N THR A 191 0.00 -7.19 -1.62
CA THR A 191 0.61 -6.54 -0.46
C THR A 191 2.15 -6.72 -0.42
N PRO A 192 2.72 -7.92 -0.61
CA PRO A 192 4.17 -8.10 -0.61
C PRO A 192 4.86 -7.32 -1.75
N ALA A 193 4.27 -7.31 -2.95
CA ALA A 193 4.78 -6.56 -4.09
C ALA A 193 4.72 -5.04 -3.88
N ALA A 194 3.64 -4.55 -3.25
CA ALA A 194 3.45 -3.14 -2.92
C ALA A 194 4.49 -2.67 -1.88
N TYR A 195 4.63 -3.40 -0.78
CA TYR A 195 5.59 -3.06 0.27
C TYR A 195 7.03 -3.13 -0.24
N PHE A 196 7.42 -4.25 -0.86
CA PHE A 196 8.79 -4.43 -1.37
C PHE A 196 9.14 -3.42 -2.47
N GLY A 197 8.23 -3.19 -3.41
CA GLY A 197 8.44 -2.22 -4.49
C GLY A 197 8.52 -0.77 -3.99
N ALA A 198 7.78 -0.40 -2.94
CA ALA A 198 7.91 0.91 -2.31
C ALA A 198 9.26 1.03 -1.58
N SER A 199 9.67 0.01 -0.83
CA SER A 199 10.97 -0.02 -0.15
C SER A 199 12.14 0.06 -1.14
N ALA A 200 12.03 -0.58 -2.30
CA ALA A 200 13.06 -0.55 -3.33
C ALA A 200 13.37 0.86 -3.88
N VAL A 201 12.42 1.79 -3.80
CA VAL A 201 12.63 3.18 -4.23
C VAL A 201 13.33 4.01 -3.15
N VAL A 202 13.10 3.72 -1.87
CA VAL A 202 13.49 4.61 -0.77
C VAL A 202 14.63 4.10 0.10
N LEU A 203 14.90 2.78 0.11
CA LEU A 203 15.83 2.17 1.06
C LEU A 203 17.25 2.73 0.94
N ALA A 204 17.80 2.82 -0.28
CA ALA A 204 19.13 3.39 -0.51
C ALA A 204 19.26 4.82 0.00
N ASP A 205 18.22 5.65 -0.21
CA ASP A 205 18.21 7.05 0.23
C ASP A 205 18.14 7.17 1.75
N VAL A 206 17.36 6.30 2.41
CA VAL A 206 17.31 6.22 3.88
C VAL A 206 18.69 5.85 4.43
N VAL A 207 19.35 4.85 3.84
CA VAL A 207 20.70 4.44 4.24
C VAL A 207 21.69 5.57 4.05
N ALA A 208 21.70 6.21 2.87
CA ALA A 208 22.64 7.29 2.56
C ALA A 208 22.45 8.51 3.46
N ARG A 209 21.20 8.91 3.74
CA ARG A 209 20.88 10.07 4.57
C ARG A 209 21.30 9.92 6.03
N HIS A 210 21.27 8.68 6.53
CA HIS A 210 21.51 8.41 7.94
C HIS A 210 22.80 7.63 8.19
N GLU A 211 23.65 7.48 7.17
CA GLU A 211 24.94 6.82 7.32
C GLU A 211 25.79 7.53 8.39
N GLY A 212 26.13 6.79 9.46
CA GLY A 212 26.89 7.32 10.60
C GLY A 212 26.06 8.02 11.69
N ALA A 213 24.73 8.08 11.57
CA ALA A 213 23.88 8.62 12.64
C ALA A 213 23.97 7.75 13.91
N ALA A 214 23.90 8.36 15.10
CA ALA A 214 24.09 7.64 16.36
C ALA A 214 23.01 6.57 16.64
N TRP A 215 21.80 6.75 16.08
CA TRP A 215 20.73 5.76 16.17
C TRP A 215 20.95 4.55 15.25
N MET A 216 21.85 4.65 14.26
CA MET A 216 22.15 3.53 13.38
C MET A 216 22.86 2.42 14.16
N PRO A 217 22.52 1.15 13.91
CA PRO A 217 23.22 0.03 14.53
C PRO A 217 24.74 0.08 14.32
N ALA A 218 25.51 -0.36 15.32
CA ALA A 218 26.98 -0.31 15.33
C ALA A 218 27.65 -0.92 14.08
N HIS A 219 27.00 -1.92 13.46
CA HIS A 219 27.46 -2.57 12.23
C HIS A 219 26.99 -1.89 10.94
N ARG A 220 26.59 -0.61 11.01
CA ARG A 220 26.09 0.20 9.88
C ARG A 220 25.03 -0.57 9.07
N ARG A 221 25.25 -0.74 7.77
CA ARG A 221 24.34 -1.42 6.84
C ARG A 221 24.04 -2.86 7.25
N ALA A 222 25.03 -3.62 7.72
CA ALA A 222 24.81 -4.99 8.17
C ALA A 222 23.93 -5.05 9.44
N GLY A 223 24.03 -4.04 10.30
CA GLY A 223 23.16 -3.93 11.46
C GLY A 223 21.73 -3.49 11.12
N LEU A 224 21.48 -2.91 9.95
CA LEU A 224 20.11 -2.62 9.50
C LEU A 224 19.31 -3.89 9.23
N GLU A 225 19.97 -4.97 8.78
CA GLU A 225 19.31 -6.25 8.45
C GLU A 225 18.57 -6.85 9.65
N VAL A 226 18.97 -6.50 10.88
CA VAL A 226 18.29 -6.97 12.09
C VAL A 226 17.07 -6.12 12.48
N LEU A 227 16.91 -4.92 11.90
CA LEU A 227 15.80 -4.04 12.24
C LEU A 227 14.47 -4.63 11.73
N PRO A 228 13.38 -4.54 12.52
CA PRO A 228 12.10 -5.18 12.19
C PRO A 228 11.56 -4.80 10.80
N TRP A 229 11.68 -3.53 10.41
CA TRP A 229 11.17 -3.05 9.13
C TRP A 229 12.00 -3.56 7.94
N VAL A 230 13.31 -3.78 8.09
CA VAL A 230 14.17 -4.41 7.06
C VAL A 230 13.90 -5.91 6.97
N ARG A 231 13.73 -6.58 8.11
CA ARG A 231 13.27 -7.99 8.13
C ARG A 231 11.92 -8.16 7.43
N ALA A 232 11.02 -7.18 7.55
CA ALA A 232 9.75 -7.20 6.82
C ALA A 232 9.94 -7.04 5.30
N ILE A 233 10.94 -6.26 4.85
CA ILE A 233 11.32 -6.17 3.43
C ILE A 233 11.86 -7.53 2.96
N GLN A 234 12.72 -8.17 3.75
CA GLN A 234 13.24 -9.51 3.46
C GLN A 234 12.12 -10.55 3.40
N ALA A 235 11.20 -10.56 4.36
CA ALA A 235 10.05 -11.46 4.34
C ALA A 235 9.16 -11.23 3.10
N ALA A 236 8.98 -9.99 2.65
CA ALA A 236 8.25 -9.69 1.42
C ALA A 236 8.99 -10.22 0.19
N TYR A 237 10.31 -10.07 0.13
CA TYR A 237 11.16 -10.66 -0.90
C TYR A 237 11.05 -12.18 -0.95
N ASP A 238 11.21 -12.86 0.20
CA ASP A 238 11.14 -14.32 0.30
C ASP A 238 9.75 -14.82 -0.13
N HIS A 239 8.69 -14.13 0.28
CA HIS A 239 7.33 -14.45 -0.13
C HIS A 239 7.16 -14.34 -1.65
N LEU A 240 7.69 -13.28 -2.27
CA LEU A 240 7.63 -13.07 -3.72
C LEU A 240 8.41 -14.14 -4.48
N LEU A 241 9.59 -14.55 -4.00
CA LEU A 241 10.34 -15.65 -4.60
C LEU A 241 9.58 -16.97 -4.52
N ALA A 242 8.95 -17.26 -3.39
CA ALA A 242 8.24 -18.52 -3.18
C ALA A 242 6.93 -18.60 -3.98
N HIS A 243 6.17 -17.50 -4.06
CA HIS A 243 4.81 -17.52 -4.61
C HIS A 243 4.69 -16.92 -6.00
N SER A 244 5.62 -16.06 -6.42
CA SER A 244 5.63 -15.40 -7.73
C SER A 244 7.06 -15.33 -8.29
N PRO A 245 7.72 -16.49 -8.48
CA PRO A 245 9.10 -16.56 -8.92
C PRO A 245 9.29 -15.88 -10.28
N PRO A 246 10.47 -15.30 -10.55
CA PRO A 246 10.79 -14.78 -11.86
C PRO A 246 10.65 -15.88 -12.93
N SER A 247 10.05 -15.54 -14.06
CA SER A 247 10.13 -16.41 -15.24
C SER A 247 11.58 -16.52 -15.67
N PRO A 248 12.00 -17.63 -16.32
CA PRO A 248 13.38 -17.81 -16.79
C PRO A 248 13.90 -16.68 -17.68
N GLN A 249 12.98 -15.97 -18.35
CA GLN A 249 13.25 -14.88 -19.28
C GLN A 249 13.21 -13.49 -18.63
N SER A 250 12.91 -13.39 -17.33
CA SER A 250 12.78 -12.10 -16.62
C SER A 250 14.00 -11.80 -15.76
N ASP A 251 14.29 -10.51 -15.59
CA ASP A 251 15.36 -10.06 -14.71
C ASP A 251 15.22 -10.67 -13.30
N PRO A 252 16.33 -11.08 -12.66
CA PRO A 252 16.32 -11.54 -11.29
C PRO A 252 15.79 -10.42 -10.37
N LEU A 253 15.04 -10.81 -9.34
CA LEU A 253 14.58 -9.88 -8.32
C LEU A 253 15.80 -9.37 -7.53
N PRO A 254 16.07 -8.05 -7.46
CA PRO A 254 17.16 -7.53 -6.64
C PRO A 254 16.96 -7.94 -5.18
N ASP A 255 18.02 -8.45 -4.56
CA ASP A 255 18.00 -8.76 -3.13
C ASP A 255 17.94 -7.47 -2.27
N VAL A 256 17.59 -7.62 -1.00
CA VAL A 256 17.45 -6.49 -0.07
C VAL A 256 18.76 -5.70 0.07
N ARG A 257 19.91 -6.37 0.00
CA ARG A 257 21.23 -5.72 0.06
C ARG A 257 21.46 -4.80 -1.13
N SER A 258 21.06 -5.23 -2.32
CA SER A 258 21.13 -4.43 -3.55
C SER A 258 20.24 -3.19 -3.45
N LEU A 259 19.07 -3.31 -2.80
CA LEU A 259 18.16 -2.18 -2.56
C LEU A 259 18.75 -1.14 -1.58
N MET A 260 19.68 -1.52 -0.71
CA MET A 260 20.42 -0.58 0.14
C MET A 260 21.52 0.19 -0.62
N LEU A 261 21.89 -0.25 -1.82
CA LEU A 261 22.95 0.37 -2.61
C LEU A 261 22.41 1.41 -3.60
N ARG A 262 21.26 1.15 -4.21
CA ARG A 262 20.66 2.04 -5.20
C ARG A 262 19.13 1.92 -5.24
N PRO A 263 18.42 3.02 -5.50
CA PRO A 263 16.98 2.96 -5.77
C PRO A 263 16.67 2.13 -7.02
N VAL A 264 15.56 1.39 -6.97
CA VAL A 264 15.03 0.60 -8.10
C VAL A 264 13.58 1.04 -8.38
N GLY A 265 13.41 1.88 -9.40
CA GLY A 265 12.10 2.35 -9.85
C GLY A 265 11.27 1.28 -10.56
N GLY A 266 9.94 1.41 -10.50
CA GLY A 266 9.00 0.58 -11.27
C GLY A 266 8.86 -0.87 -10.80
N LEU A 267 9.57 -1.29 -9.74
CA LEU A 267 9.57 -2.67 -9.26
C LEU A 267 8.20 -3.13 -8.78
N GLN A 268 7.45 -2.27 -8.09
CA GLN A 268 6.07 -2.55 -7.69
C GLN A 268 5.18 -2.93 -8.88
N THR A 269 5.24 -2.15 -9.96
CA THR A 269 4.43 -2.38 -11.17
C THR A 269 4.80 -3.70 -11.82
N LYS A 270 6.10 -3.98 -12.00
CA LYS A 270 6.60 -5.25 -12.56
C LYS A 270 6.14 -6.46 -11.74
N LEU A 271 6.26 -6.38 -10.41
CA LEU A 271 5.85 -7.47 -9.52
C LEU A 271 4.34 -7.69 -9.50
N THR A 272 3.57 -6.60 -9.47
CA THR A 272 2.10 -6.66 -9.54
C THR A 272 1.64 -7.28 -10.86
N GLN A 273 2.28 -6.91 -11.98
CA GLN A 273 2.01 -7.50 -13.28
C GLN A 273 2.33 -9.00 -13.30
N ARG A 274 3.47 -9.42 -12.72
CA ARG A 274 3.85 -10.83 -12.63
C ARG A 274 2.81 -11.64 -11.83
N ILE A 275 2.34 -11.11 -10.70
CA ILE A 275 1.26 -11.72 -9.90
C ILE A 275 0.00 -11.87 -10.76
N HIS A 276 -0.41 -10.82 -11.47
CA HIS A 276 -1.59 -10.87 -12.33
C HIS A 276 -1.47 -11.90 -13.47
N GLN A 277 -0.30 -12.00 -14.10
CA GLN A 277 -0.04 -12.99 -15.16
C GLN A 277 -0.13 -14.42 -14.63
N GLN A 278 0.39 -14.67 -13.42
CA GLN A 278 0.29 -15.97 -12.77
C GLN A 278 -1.16 -16.34 -12.43
N GLU A 279 -1.93 -15.40 -11.87
CA GLU A 279 -3.35 -15.61 -11.59
C GLU A 279 -4.17 -15.85 -12.87
N SER A 280 -3.86 -15.08 -13.92
CA SER A 280 -4.47 -15.18 -15.24
C SER A 280 -4.20 -16.55 -15.88
N ALA A 281 -2.96 -17.03 -15.84
CA ALA A 281 -2.58 -18.35 -16.34
C ALA A 281 -3.25 -19.48 -15.53
N SER A 282 -3.28 -19.35 -14.19
CA SER A 282 -3.96 -20.30 -13.32
C SER A 282 -5.48 -20.35 -13.56
N LEU A 283 -6.11 -19.20 -13.82
CA LEU A 283 -7.53 -19.15 -14.16
C LEU A 283 -7.76 -19.78 -15.53
N GLN A 284 -6.93 -19.46 -16.52
CA GLN A 284 -7.02 -20.04 -17.85
C GLN A 284 -6.98 -21.57 -17.81
N ALA A 285 -5.98 -22.15 -17.14
CA ALA A 285 -5.85 -23.59 -17.00
C ALA A 285 -7.07 -24.23 -16.32
N ALA A 286 -7.64 -23.57 -15.31
CA ALA A 286 -8.85 -24.05 -14.64
C ALA A 286 -10.06 -24.02 -15.58
N LEU A 287 -10.21 -22.98 -16.41
CA LEU A 287 -11.31 -22.87 -17.37
C LEU A 287 -11.17 -23.88 -18.53
N ASP A 288 -9.97 -24.09 -19.05
CA ASP A 288 -9.70 -25.05 -20.13
C ASP A 288 -9.94 -26.51 -19.68
N ALA A 289 -9.86 -26.78 -18.38
CA ALA A 289 -10.18 -28.09 -17.79
C ALA A 289 -11.69 -28.31 -17.57
N LEU A 290 -12.52 -27.26 -17.59
CA LEU A 290 -13.97 -27.40 -17.39
C LEU A 290 -14.62 -28.14 -18.54
N ARG A 291 -15.62 -28.96 -18.21
CA ARG A 291 -16.47 -29.68 -19.16
C ARG A 291 -17.94 -29.37 -18.89
N ASP A 292 -18.76 -29.34 -19.94
CA ASP A 292 -20.21 -29.25 -19.82
C ASP A 292 -20.84 -30.59 -19.42
N GLU A 293 -22.17 -30.63 -19.26
CA GLU A 293 -22.91 -31.85 -18.88
C GLU A 293 -22.74 -33.00 -19.88
N ALA A 294 -22.42 -32.69 -21.14
CA ALA A 294 -22.17 -33.66 -22.19
C ALA A 294 -20.68 -34.05 -22.30
N GLY A 295 -19.81 -33.51 -21.44
CA GLY A 295 -18.38 -33.81 -21.40
C GLY A 295 -17.52 -33.02 -22.38
N HIS A 296 -18.05 -31.99 -23.04
CA HIS A 296 -17.30 -31.16 -23.99
C HIS A 296 -16.59 -29.99 -23.28
N PRO A 297 -15.45 -29.50 -23.80
CA PRO A 297 -14.80 -28.28 -23.28
C PRO A 297 -15.74 -27.08 -23.27
N THR A 298 -15.80 -26.36 -22.15
CA THR A 298 -16.57 -25.12 -22.07
C THR A 298 -15.93 -24.00 -22.91
N THR A 299 -16.72 -23.01 -23.30
CA THR A 299 -16.23 -21.83 -24.04
C THR A 299 -15.60 -20.76 -23.15
N ASP A 300 -15.58 -20.95 -21.82
CA ASP A 300 -15.12 -19.93 -20.88
C ASP A 300 -13.64 -19.59 -21.05
N GLY A 301 -12.81 -20.61 -21.32
CA GLY A 301 -11.39 -20.42 -21.60
C GLY A 301 -11.14 -19.58 -22.85
N ALA A 302 -11.87 -19.87 -23.93
CA ALA A 302 -11.82 -19.09 -25.16
C ALA A 302 -12.33 -17.66 -24.95
N ARG A 303 -13.38 -17.48 -24.15
CA ARG A 303 -13.90 -16.14 -23.78
C ARG A 303 -12.84 -15.32 -23.05
N LEU A 304 -12.18 -15.89 -22.04
CA LEU A 304 -11.13 -15.21 -21.30
C LEU A 304 -9.98 -14.78 -22.23
N GLN A 305 -9.55 -15.63 -23.16
CA GLN A 305 -8.52 -15.29 -24.14
C GLN A 305 -8.95 -14.17 -25.09
N SER A 306 -10.20 -14.20 -25.56
CA SER A 306 -10.75 -13.13 -26.40
C SER A 306 -10.70 -11.77 -25.67
N CYS A 307 -10.94 -11.74 -24.36
CA CYS A 307 -10.87 -10.51 -23.55
C CYS A 307 -9.44 -9.98 -23.33
N LYS A 308 -8.40 -10.79 -23.57
CA LYS A 308 -6.99 -10.40 -23.43
C LYS A 308 -6.40 -9.75 -24.68
N GLY A 309 -7.10 -9.86 -25.81
CA GLY A 309 -6.61 -9.36 -27.09
C GLY A 309 -6.29 -7.86 -27.06
N PRO A 310 -5.30 -7.39 -27.81
CA PRO A 310 -5.11 -5.96 -28.05
C PRO A 310 -6.43 -5.32 -28.50
N GLY A 311 -6.83 -4.22 -27.88
CA GLY A 311 -8.10 -3.56 -28.19
C GLY A 311 -9.34 -4.11 -27.48
N ALA A 312 -9.31 -5.33 -26.92
CA ALA A 312 -10.52 -6.00 -26.41
C ALA A 312 -11.22 -5.23 -25.26
N SER A 313 -10.44 -4.50 -24.47
CA SER A 313 -10.94 -3.66 -23.36
C SER A 313 -10.71 -2.16 -23.59
N GLU A 314 -10.42 -1.72 -24.83
CA GLU A 314 -10.19 -0.29 -25.13
C GLU A 314 -11.42 0.57 -24.84
N TRP A 315 -12.62 0.04 -25.05
CA TRP A 315 -13.88 0.71 -24.70
C TRP A 315 -14.05 0.94 -23.19
N LEU A 316 -13.31 0.20 -22.34
CA LEU A 316 -13.24 0.42 -20.88
C LEU A 316 -12.12 1.38 -20.48
N GLN A 317 -11.27 1.83 -21.40
CA GLN A 317 -10.26 2.84 -21.10
C GLN A 317 -10.91 4.22 -20.93
N ALA A 318 -10.46 4.93 -19.89
CA ALA A 318 -10.94 6.28 -19.55
C ALA A 318 -9.84 7.33 -19.64
N ILE A 319 -8.58 6.88 -19.67
CA ILE A 319 -7.40 7.74 -19.60
C ILE A 319 -6.80 7.72 -21.00
N PRO A 320 -6.66 8.89 -21.64
CA PRO A 320 -5.93 9.01 -22.88
C PRO A 320 -4.54 8.39 -22.77
N SER A 321 -4.22 7.49 -23.69
CA SER A 321 -2.98 6.71 -23.66
C SER A 321 -2.15 6.88 -24.94
N CYS A 322 -2.66 7.62 -25.92
CA CYS A 322 -2.01 7.87 -27.18
C CYS A 322 -2.05 9.37 -27.56
N PRO A 323 -1.09 9.87 -28.34
CA PRO A 323 -1.02 11.29 -28.69
C PRO A 323 -2.29 11.86 -29.34
N THR A 324 -3.06 11.02 -30.05
CA THR A 324 -4.31 11.45 -30.70
C THR A 324 -5.47 11.68 -29.72
N THR A 325 -5.39 11.11 -28.51
CA THR A 325 -6.39 11.29 -27.45
C THR A 325 -5.88 12.12 -26.29
N THR A 326 -4.57 12.36 -26.21
CA THR A 326 -3.90 13.13 -25.17
C THR A 326 -3.65 14.56 -25.63
N ILE A 327 -4.20 15.54 -24.92
CA ILE A 327 -3.89 16.95 -25.15
C ILE A 327 -2.47 17.23 -24.65
N SER A 328 -1.60 17.79 -25.50
CA SER A 328 -0.24 18.18 -25.10
C SER A 328 -0.29 19.20 -23.95
N PRO A 329 0.61 19.13 -22.95
CA PRO A 329 0.74 20.17 -21.93
C PRO A 329 0.86 21.59 -22.51
N ASP A 330 1.49 21.73 -23.69
CA ASP A 330 1.65 23.01 -24.39
C ASP A 330 0.33 23.66 -24.82
N ALA A 331 -0.76 22.90 -24.89
CA ALA A 331 -2.09 23.42 -25.22
C ALA A 331 -2.81 24.06 -24.02
N PHE A 332 -2.22 24.01 -22.82
CA PHE A 332 -2.75 24.60 -21.59
C PHE A 332 -1.98 25.87 -21.15
N VAL A 333 -1.06 26.37 -21.99
CA VAL A 333 -0.25 27.59 -21.75
C VAL A 333 -0.92 28.80 -22.38
#